data_AF-A0AAW5D845-F1
#
_entry.id   AF-A0AAW5D845-F1
#
_cell.length_a   1.000
_cell.length_b   1.000
_cell.length_c   1.000
_cell.angle_alpha   90.00
_cell.angle_beta   90.00
_cell.angle_gamma   90.00
#
_symmetry.space_group_name_H-M   'P 1'
#
loop_
_entity.id
_entity.type
_entity.pdbx_description
1 polymer ?
#
loop_
_entity_poly.entity_id
_entity_poly.type
_entity_poly.pdbx_seq_one_letter_code
_entity_poly.pdbx_strand_id
1 'polypeptide(L)'
;MHQKERYVTRTQNPVKLRSLITAFRAGVIMMSCVFVVASGIAQQKTVFTEQVYKRINDVYGSNAAEDVADWRQLIDELQQEAIDEKLYSINRFFNRFDFVDDLVHWNEKDYWATPIEFIATGAGDCEDYTIAKYFSLIELGVPESQLRLMYVTALELRQPHMVLAYYETPTSVPLVLDNINRRILPANKRRDLSPIYSFNGNGLWAAKAMGTGRKLRGSGPMKMWDDMVERLDRVMYGDKEKE
;
A
#
# COMPACT_ATOMS: atom_id res chain seq x y z
N MET A 1 -59.74 74.39 29.77
CA MET A 1 -59.16 73.18 30.41
C MET A 1 -58.35 72.43 29.37
N HIS A 2 -57.22 71.84 29.78
CA HIS A 2 -56.15 71.16 29.03
C HIS A 2 -56.62 70.26 27.86
N GLN A 3 -55.83 69.94 26.82
CA GLN A 3 -54.45 69.44 26.83
C GLN A 3 -53.86 69.40 25.39
N LYS A 4 -52.55 69.12 25.32
CA LYS A 4 -51.57 69.18 24.24
C LYS A 4 -51.34 67.83 23.52
N GLU A 5 -50.63 67.89 22.37
CA GLU A 5 -49.64 66.90 21.84
C GLU A 5 -50.15 65.54 21.30
N ARG A 6 -49.46 64.71 20.48
CA ARG A 6 -48.42 64.74 19.41
C ARG A 6 -48.28 63.24 18.94
N TYR A 7 -48.00 62.99 17.65
CA TYR A 7 -47.11 61.94 17.07
C TYR A 7 -47.36 60.39 17.06
N VAL A 8 -46.85 59.77 15.96
CA VAL A 8 -46.44 58.36 15.61
C VAL A 8 -47.52 57.24 15.58
N THR A 9 -47.53 56.12 14.81
CA THR A 9 -46.54 55.28 14.07
C THR A 9 -47.21 54.27 13.09
N ARG A 10 -46.40 53.80 12.13
CA ARG A 10 -46.40 52.63 11.18
C ARG A 10 -47.25 51.36 11.46
N THR A 11 -47.74 50.69 10.41
CA THR A 11 -47.74 49.19 10.16
C THR A 11 -48.35 48.88 8.76
N GLN A 12 -47.57 48.32 7.82
CA GLN A 12 -47.55 46.93 7.30
C GLN A 12 -48.50 46.58 6.11
N ASN A 13 -47.91 45.88 5.12
CA ASN A 13 -48.41 45.51 3.77
C ASN A 13 -49.61 44.54 3.77
N PRO A 14 -50.22 44.26 2.60
CA PRO A 14 -49.81 43.03 1.92
C PRO A 14 -49.71 43.07 0.39
N VAL A 15 -49.01 42.05 -0.11
CA VAL A 15 -48.57 41.73 -1.47
C VAL A 15 -49.71 41.25 -2.37
N LYS A 16 -49.67 41.61 -3.66
CA LYS A 16 -50.27 40.83 -4.77
C LYS A 16 -49.27 40.75 -5.92
N LEU A 17 -48.76 39.54 -6.18
CA LEU A 17 -47.89 39.25 -7.32
C LEU A 17 -48.74 38.69 -8.48
N ARG A 18 -48.79 39.43 -9.59
CA ARG A 18 -49.31 38.97 -10.89
C ARG A 18 -48.13 38.66 -11.81
N SER A 19 -48.43 37.80 -12.78
CA SER A 19 -47.50 37.03 -13.59
C SER A 19 -46.92 37.74 -14.83
N LEU A 20 -45.90 37.09 -15.40
CA LEU A 20 -45.61 36.87 -16.83
C LEU A 20 -44.76 37.88 -17.64
N ILE A 21 -43.71 37.27 -18.21
CA ILE A 21 -43.07 37.49 -19.53
C ILE A 21 -42.14 38.69 -19.69
N THR A 22 -40.84 38.39 -19.86
CA THR A 22 -40.08 38.95 -20.99
C THR A 22 -38.91 38.04 -21.37
N ALA A 23 -38.89 37.61 -22.64
CA ALA A 23 -37.83 36.84 -23.26
C ALA A 23 -36.54 37.66 -23.38
N PHE A 24 -35.36 37.05 -23.22
CA PHE A 24 -34.15 37.61 -23.81
C PHE A 24 -33.04 36.57 -24.06
N ARG A 25 -32.75 36.42 -25.35
CA ARG A 25 -31.44 36.17 -25.99
C ARG A 25 -30.71 34.85 -25.73
N ALA A 26 -30.80 34.00 -26.75
CA ALA A 26 -29.74 33.11 -27.18
C ALA A 26 -28.39 33.84 -27.24
N GLY A 27 -27.50 33.50 -26.30
CA GLY A 27 -26.08 33.77 -26.36
C GLY A 27 -25.39 32.43 -26.14
N VAL A 28 -24.96 31.80 -27.24
CA VAL A 28 -24.11 30.61 -27.21
C VAL A 28 -22.77 31.03 -26.62
N ILE A 29 -22.65 30.95 -25.31
CA ILE A 29 -21.34 30.88 -24.66
C ILE A 29 -20.95 29.41 -24.78
N MET A 30 -20.31 29.07 -25.91
CA MET A 30 -19.51 27.87 -26.03
C MET A 30 -18.29 28.09 -25.10
N MET A 31 -18.52 27.97 -23.80
CA MET A 31 -17.45 27.96 -22.81
C MET A 31 -16.79 26.61 -22.99
N SER A 32 -15.67 26.63 -23.69
CA SER A 32 -14.75 25.52 -23.86
C SER A 32 -14.48 24.92 -22.49
N CYS A 33 -15.22 23.87 -22.13
CA CYS A 33 -14.82 22.93 -21.09
C CYS A 33 -13.64 22.15 -21.63
N VAL A 34 -12.49 22.82 -21.79
CA VAL A 34 -11.21 22.14 -21.72
C VAL A 34 -11.08 21.77 -20.24
N PHE A 35 -11.68 20.64 -19.87
CA PHE A 35 -11.17 19.87 -18.77
C PHE A 35 -9.76 19.47 -19.19
N VAL A 36 -8.79 20.34 -18.89
CA VAL A 36 -7.43 19.88 -18.67
C VAL A 36 -7.58 19.00 -17.44
N VAL A 37 -7.83 17.71 -17.68
CA VAL A 37 -7.43 16.67 -16.74
C VAL A 37 -5.92 16.81 -16.72
N ALA A 38 -5.44 17.72 -15.88
CA ALA A 38 -4.07 17.68 -15.45
C ALA A 38 -4.01 16.36 -14.72
N SER A 39 -3.57 15.32 -15.44
CA SER A 39 -3.18 14.05 -14.88
C SER A 39 -2.14 14.39 -13.84
N GLY A 40 -2.59 14.55 -12.60
CA GLY A 40 -1.75 14.48 -11.44
C GLY A 40 -1.26 13.05 -11.38
N ILE A 41 -0.31 12.71 -12.25
CA ILE A 41 0.67 11.70 -11.91
C ILE A 41 1.44 12.38 -10.77
N ALA A 42 0.87 12.28 -9.57
CA ALA A 42 1.65 12.45 -8.36
C ALA A 42 2.87 11.59 -8.61
N GLN A 43 4.03 12.24 -8.66
CA GLN A 43 5.29 11.58 -8.89
C GLN A 43 5.46 10.65 -7.69
N GLN A 44 5.01 9.40 -7.84
CA GLN A 44 5.27 8.35 -6.88
C GLN A 44 6.78 8.40 -6.68
N LYS A 45 7.23 8.50 -5.43
CA LYS A 45 8.65 8.37 -5.12
C LYS A 45 8.99 6.91 -5.41
N THR A 46 9.21 6.59 -6.67
CA THR A 46 9.37 5.23 -7.15
C THR A 46 10.75 4.72 -6.75
N VAL A 47 10.81 3.42 -6.45
CA VAL A 47 12.08 2.72 -6.22
C VAL A 47 12.92 2.55 -7.47
N PHE A 48 12.36 2.89 -8.62
CA PHE A 48 12.88 2.56 -9.92
C PHE A 48 13.61 3.73 -10.57
N THR A 49 14.52 4.37 -9.84
CA THR A 49 15.37 5.46 -10.36
C THR A 49 16.72 4.93 -10.82
N GLU A 50 17.36 5.59 -11.79
CA GLU A 50 18.71 5.28 -12.24
C GLU A 50 19.72 5.22 -11.08
N GLN A 51 19.58 6.11 -10.09
CA GLN A 51 20.44 6.11 -8.91
C GLN A 51 20.25 4.86 -8.05
N VAL A 52 19.02 4.36 -7.92
CA VAL A 52 18.73 3.11 -7.20
C VAL A 52 19.34 1.92 -7.94
N TYR A 53 19.13 1.80 -9.25
CA TYR A 53 19.74 0.73 -10.05
C TYR A 53 21.27 0.75 -9.96
N LYS A 54 21.87 1.95 -10.01
CA LYS A 54 23.32 2.09 -9.81
C LYS A 54 23.76 1.56 -8.44
N ARG A 55 23.05 1.90 -7.35
CA ARG A 55 23.38 1.41 -6.00
C ARG A 55 23.22 -0.10 -5.90
N ILE A 56 22.17 -0.66 -6.49
CA ILE A 56 21.96 -2.12 -6.52
C ILE A 56 23.13 -2.78 -7.26
N ASN A 57 23.51 -2.27 -8.42
CA ASN A 57 24.65 -2.78 -9.18
C ASN A 57 25.96 -2.67 -8.40
N ASP A 58 26.20 -1.55 -7.71
CA ASP A 58 27.42 -1.34 -6.94
C ASP A 58 27.53 -2.30 -5.74
N VAL A 59 26.41 -2.75 -5.16
CA VAL A 59 26.37 -3.62 -3.97
C VAL A 59 26.22 -5.11 -4.32
N TYR A 60 25.33 -5.44 -5.25
CA TYR A 60 24.89 -6.80 -5.58
C TYR A 60 25.30 -7.26 -6.99
N GLY A 61 25.81 -6.34 -7.82
CA GLY A 61 26.22 -6.64 -9.20
C GLY A 61 25.12 -6.44 -10.25
N SER A 62 25.49 -6.61 -11.51
CA SER A 62 24.62 -6.27 -12.66
C SER A 62 23.37 -7.12 -12.75
N ASN A 63 23.49 -8.43 -12.50
CA ASN A 63 22.35 -9.35 -12.58
C ASN A 63 21.25 -8.96 -11.58
N ALA A 64 21.62 -8.54 -10.37
CA ALA A 64 20.67 -8.06 -9.37
C ALA A 64 19.93 -6.79 -9.82
N ALA A 65 20.64 -5.86 -10.49
CA ALA A 65 20.01 -4.67 -11.05
C ALA A 65 19.05 -5.02 -12.19
N GLU A 66 19.38 -6.01 -13.02
CA GLU A 66 18.51 -6.56 -14.06
C GLU A 66 17.27 -7.23 -13.44
N ASP A 67 17.41 -8.06 -12.40
CA ASP A 67 16.28 -8.71 -11.73
C ASP A 67 15.30 -7.70 -11.09
N VAL A 68 15.81 -6.58 -10.55
CA VAL A 68 14.97 -5.48 -10.04
C VAL A 68 14.32 -4.71 -11.19
N ALA A 69 14.97 -4.60 -12.35
CA ALA A 69 14.36 -4.01 -13.55
C ALA A 69 13.25 -4.92 -14.12
N ASP A 70 13.40 -6.24 -14.08
CA ASP A 70 12.34 -7.20 -14.42
C ASP A 70 11.13 -7.02 -13.50
N TRP A 71 11.37 -6.83 -12.20
CA TRP A 71 10.30 -6.53 -11.24
C TRP A 71 9.59 -5.21 -11.58
N ARG A 72 10.34 -4.16 -11.95
CA ARG A 72 9.75 -2.91 -12.43
C ARG A 72 8.86 -3.14 -13.65
N GLN A 73 9.38 -3.84 -14.64
CA GLN A 73 8.64 -4.12 -15.86
C GLN A 73 7.32 -4.84 -15.56
N LEU A 74 7.35 -5.84 -14.67
CA LEU A 74 6.14 -6.53 -14.23
C LEU A 74 5.12 -5.58 -13.58
N ILE A 75 5.58 -4.66 -12.73
CA ILE A 75 4.69 -3.67 -12.11
C ILE A 75 4.05 -2.77 -13.18
N ASP A 76 4.80 -2.34 -14.18
CA ASP A 76 4.30 -1.49 -15.26
C ASP A 76 3.28 -2.23 -16.14
N GLU A 77 3.54 -3.49 -16.48
CA GLU A 77 2.63 -4.35 -17.24
C GLU A 77 1.29 -4.56 -16.51
N LEU A 78 1.33 -4.66 -15.18
CA LEU A 78 0.16 -4.98 -14.37
C LEU A 78 -0.68 -3.76 -13.94
N GLN A 79 -0.25 -2.52 -14.17
CA GLN A 79 -0.92 -1.31 -13.64
C GLN A 79 -2.43 -1.27 -13.93
N GLN A 80 -2.82 -1.61 -15.16
CA GLN A 80 -4.20 -1.55 -15.65
C GLN A 80 -4.91 -2.91 -15.66
N GLU A 81 -4.28 -3.95 -15.11
CA GLU A 81 -4.85 -5.29 -15.08
C GLU A 81 -5.89 -5.47 -13.97
N ALA A 82 -6.73 -6.49 -14.15
CA ALA A 82 -7.70 -6.90 -13.14
C ALA A 82 -6.99 -7.42 -11.87
N ILE A 83 -7.68 -7.32 -10.72
CA ILE A 83 -7.11 -7.71 -9.43
C ILE A 83 -6.62 -9.16 -9.41
N ASP A 84 -7.35 -10.09 -10.02
CA ASP A 84 -6.98 -11.51 -10.06
C ASP A 84 -5.64 -11.71 -10.79
N GLU A 85 -5.42 -10.99 -11.89
CA GLU A 85 -4.17 -11.04 -12.66
C GLU A 85 -3.01 -10.43 -11.86
N LYS A 86 -3.25 -9.27 -11.20
CA LYS A 86 -2.27 -8.66 -10.29
C LYS A 86 -1.83 -9.64 -9.20
N LEU A 87 -2.79 -10.27 -8.51
CA LEU A 87 -2.50 -11.24 -7.44
C LEU A 87 -1.73 -12.45 -7.98
N TYR A 88 -2.19 -13.02 -9.10
CA TYR A 88 -1.58 -14.20 -9.71
C TYR A 88 -0.14 -13.93 -10.17
N SER A 89 0.07 -12.88 -10.95
CA SER A 89 1.37 -12.56 -11.54
C SER A 89 2.40 -12.14 -10.48
N ILE A 90 2.01 -11.35 -9.48
CA ILE A 90 2.89 -11.03 -8.34
C ILE A 90 3.24 -12.29 -7.54
N ASN A 91 2.26 -13.14 -7.21
CA ASN A 91 2.53 -14.36 -6.46
C ASN A 91 3.46 -15.30 -7.24
N ARG A 92 3.25 -15.43 -8.56
CA ARG A 92 4.09 -16.26 -9.44
C ARG A 92 5.50 -15.72 -9.57
N PHE A 93 5.67 -14.41 -9.74
CA PHE A 93 6.98 -13.76 -9.86
C PHE A 93 7.86 -14.06 -8.65
N PHE A 94 7.38 -13.77 -7.43
CA PHE A 94 8.19 -13.98 -6.24
C PHE A 94 8.38 -15.46 -5.89
N ASN A 95 7.45 -16.33 -6.27
CA ASN A 95 7.60 -17.78 -6.06
C ASN A 95 8.63 -18.45 -7.01
N ARG A 96 9.37 -17.67 -7.81
CA ARG A 96 10.50 -18.14 -8.63
C ARG A 96 11.84 -18.17 -7.87
N PHE A 97 11.97 -17.38 -6.82
CA PHE A 97 13.17 -17.27 -6.01
C PHE A 97 13.35 -18.50 -5.10
N ASP A 98 14.54 -18.64 -4.52
CA ASP A 98 14.86 -19.74 -3.63
C ASP A 98 14.38 -19.47 -2.19
N PHE A 99 13.96 -20.52 -1.49
CA PHE A 99 13.67 -20.44 -0.05
C PHE A 99 14.94 -20.76 0.73
N VAL A 100 15.41 -19.81 1.54
CA VAL A 100 16.61 -19.96 2.37
C VAL A 100 16.38 -19.28 3.71
N ASP A 101 16.53 -20.01 4.82
CA ASP A 101 16.37 -19.47 6.16
C ASP A 101 17.39 -18.35 6.46
N ASP A 102 16.99 -17.34 7.22
CA ASP A 102 17.82 -16.17 7.56
C ASP A 102 19.15 -16.53 8.21
N LEU A 103 19.18 -17.58 9.02
CA LEU A 103 20.41 -17.99 9.68
C LEU A 103 21.47 -18.44 8.66
N VAL A 104 21.04 -19.02 7.55
CA VAL A 104 21.92 -19.43 6.45
C VAL A 104 22.22 -18.25 5.54
N HIS A 105 21.21 -17.44 5.24
CA HIS A 105 21.32 -16.37 4.26
C HIS A 105 22.04 -15.12 4.81
N TRP A 106 21.58 -14.63 5.95
CA TRP A 106 22.01 -13.37 6.57
C TRP A 106 22.90 -13.56 7.80
N ASN A 107 23.06 -14.80 8.28
CA ASN A 107 23.73 -15.13 9.54
C ASN A 107 23.08 -14.40 10.75
N GLU A 108 21.78 -14.15 10.64
CA GLU A 108 20.90 -13.52 11.62
C GLU A 108 19.78 -14.50 11.96
N LYS A 109 19.15 -14.38 13.14
CA LYS A 109 18.06 -15.30 13.50
C LYS A 109 16.74 -15.00 12.83
N ASP A 110 16.54 -13.72 12.49
CA ASP A 110 15.29 -13.15 12.00
C ASP A 110 15.66 -11.80 11.35
N TYR A 111 15.58 -11.73 10.02
CA TYR A 111 16.02 -10.63 9.19
C TYR A 111 14.99 -10.40 8.08
N TRP A 112 14.18 -9.35 8.23
CA TRP A 112 13.18 -9.01 7.21
C TRP A 112 13.86 -8.27 6.05
N ALA A 113 14.11 -8.95 4.95
CA ALA A 113 14.69 -8.35 3.77
C ALA A 113 13.74 -7.33 3.13
N THR A 114 14.31 -6.24 2.62
CA THR A 114 13.57 -5.35 1.72
C THR A 114 13.25 -6.11 0.42
N PRO A 115 12.21 -5.69 -0.34
CA PRO A 115 11.94 -6.28 -1.65
C PRO A 115 13.16 -6.26 -2.60
N ILE A 116 14.00 -5.22 -2.50
CA ILE A 116 15.25 -5.11 -3.27
C ILE A 116 16.25 -6.16 -2.80
N GLU A 117 16.51 -6.26 -1.50
CA GLU A 117 17.45 -7.26 -0.94
C GLU A 117 17.04 -8.69 -1.32
N PHE A 118 15.74 -9.01 -1.19
CA PHE A 118 15.19 -10.31 -1.54
C PHE A 118 15.40 -10.65 -3.03
N ILE A 119 15.08 -9.72 -3.94
CA ILE A 119 15.28 -9.91 -5.38
C ILE A 119 16.77 -9.99 -5.71
N ALA A 120 17.57 -9.06 -5.18
CA ALA A 120 18.98 -8.89 -5.53
C ALA A 120 19.86 -10.08 -5.11
N THR A 121 19.48 -10.76 -4.03
CA THR A 121 20.17 -11.96 -3.54
C THR A 121 19.57 -13.25 -4.08
N GLY A 122 18.38 -13.19 -4.68
CA GLY A 122 17.70 -14.32 -5.31
C GLY A 122 17.08 -15.32 -4.32
N ALA A 123 17.09 -15.03 -3.02
CA ALA A 123 16.68 -15.94 -1.97
C ALA A 123 16.14 -15.19 -0.74
N GLY A 124 15.29 -15.86 0.05
CA GLY A 124 14.72 -15.34 1.29
C GLY A 124 13.83 -16.38 1.95
N ASP A 125 13.25 -16.06 3.10
CA ASP A 125 12.36 -16.98 3.82
C ASP A 125 10.89 -16.51 3.77
N CYS A 126 10.02 -16.92 4.70
CA CYS A 126 8.57 -16.74 4.50
C CYS A 126 8.10 -15.28 4.54
N GLU A 127 8.76 -14.44 5.34
CA GLU A 127 8.48 -13.02 5.46
C GLU A 127 8.86 -12.26 4.20
N ASP A 128 10.02 -12.55 3.64
CA ASP A 128 10.58 -11.81 2.51
C ASP A 128 9.65 -11.92 1.30
N TYR A 129 9.13 -13.13 1.05
CA TYR A 129 8.12 -13.37 0.02
C TYR A 129 6.83 -12.59 0.30
N THR A 130 6.38 -12.59 1.56
CA THR A 130 5.13 -11.92 1.95
C THR A 130 5.25 -10.39 1.80
N ILE A 131 6.37 -9.83 2.26
CA ILE A 131 6.69 -8.41 2.23
C ILE A 131 6.84 -7.92 0.79
N ALA A 132 7.58 -8.65 -0.04
CA ALA A 132 7.78 -8.27 -1.44
C ALA A 132 6.47 -8.30 -2.25
N LYS A 133 5.62 -9.32 -2.03
CA LYS A 133 4.26 -9.37 -2.61
C LYS A 133 3.40 -8.21 -2.10
N TYR A 134 3.48 -7.89 -0.81
CA TYR A 134 2.74 -6.78 -0.20
C TYR A 134 3.08 -5.44 -0.85
N PHE A 135 4.37 -5.07 -0.88
CA PHE A 135 4.78 -3.78 -1.47
C PHE A 135 4.47 -3.70 -2.97
N SER A 136 4.60 -4.81 -3.70
CA SER A 136 4.25 -4.85 -5.12
C SER A 136 2.77 -4.56 -5.36
N LEU A 137 1.87 -5.14 -4.55
CA LEU A 137 0.43 -4.91 -4.69
C LEU A 137 0.03 -3.50 -4.24
N ILE A 138 0.70 -2.93 -3.23
CA ILE A 138 0.55 -1.51 -2.86
C ILE A 138 0.93 -0.60 -4.04
N GLU A 139 2.06 -0.87 -4.71
CA GLU A 139 2.51 -0.09 -5.87
C GLU A 139 1.55 -0.22 -7.07
N LEU A 140 0.87 -1.36 -7.20
CA LEU A 140 -0.20 -1.60 -8.19
C LEU A 140 -1.56 -0.98 -7.80
N GLY A 141 -1.59 -0.18 -6.73
CA GLY A 141 -2.76 0.56 -6.27
C GLY A 141 -3.77 -0.27 -5.49
N VAL A 142 -3.42 -1.48 -5.04
CA VAL A 142 -4.29 -2.27 -4.17
C VAL A 142 -4.37 -1.57 -2.81
N PRO A 143 -5.57 -1.22 -2.31
CA PRO A 143 -5.71 -0.56 -1.03
C PRO A 143 -5.09 -1.40 0.09
N GLU A 144 -4.28 -0.75 0.92
CA GLU A 144 -3.64 -1.41 2.07
C GLU A 144 -4.63 -2.05 3.05
N SER A 145 -5.85 -1.51 3.16
CA SER A 145 -6.92 -2.10 3.97
C SER A 145 -7.37 -3.48 3.48
N GLN A 146 -7.08 -3.83 2.22
CA GLN A 146 -7.34 -5.14 1.63
C GLN A 146 -6.19 -6.13 1.82
N LEU A 147 -5.03 -5.70 2.32
CA LEU A 147 -3.84 -6.54 2.46
C LEU A 147 -3.46 -6.73 3.92
N ARG A 148 -3.19 -7.96 4.33
CA ARG A 148 -2.70 -8.27 5.68
C ARG A 148 -1.57 -9.30 5.61
N LEU A 149 -0.44 -8.96 6.23
CA LEU A 149 0.60 -9.94 6.57
C LEU A 149 0.06 -10.79 7.71
N MET A 150 0.01 -12.11 7.51
CA MET A 150 -0.62 -13.04 8.44
C MET A 150 0.41 -14.06 8.92
N TYR A 151 0.66 -14.03 10.23
CA TYR A 151 1.49 -15.03 10.90
C TYR A 151 0.62 -16.23 11.25
N VAL A 152 1.09 -17.41 10.84
CA VAL A 152 0.35 -18.68 10.94
C VAL A 152 1.27 -19.79 11.44
N THR A 153 0.69 -20.90 11.85
CA THR A 153 1.41 -22.18 11.93
C THR A 153 1.13 -22.96 10.65
N ALA A 154 2.18 -23.35 9.93
CA ALA A 154 2.09 -24.34 8.86
C ALA A 154 2.02 -25.73 9.51
N LEU A 155 0.82 -26.30 9.58
CA LEU A 155 0.51 -27.49 10.39
C LEU A 155 1.24 -28.74 9.92
N GLU A 156 1.42 -28.90 8.61
CA GLU A 156 2.11 -30.05 8.01
C GLU A 156 3.61 -30.02 8.31
N LEU A 157 4.22 -28.83 8.27
CA LEU A 157 5.64 -28.61 8.59
C LEU A 157 5.90 -28.43 10.09
N ARG A 158 4.85 -28.19 10.88
CA ARG A 158 4.89 -27.92 12.33
C ARG A 158 5.80 -26.76 12.71
N GLN A 159 5.82 -25.72 11.89
CA GLN A 159 6.63 -24.53 12.10
C GLN A 159 5.80 -23.25 11.91
N PRO A 160 6.24 -22.13 12.49
CA PRO A 160 5.69 -20.84 12.14
C PRO A 160 5.93 -20.49 10.67
N HIS A 161 5.03 -19.71 10.11
CA HIS A 161 5.06 -19.31 8.70
C HIS A 161 4.38 -17.95 8.54
N MET A 162 4.67 -17.24 7.45
CA MET A 162 3.98 -16.01 7.10
C MET A 162 3.45 -16.06 5.67
N VAL A 163 2.23 -15.54 5.50
CA VAL A 163 1.54 -15.45 4.21
C VAL A 163 0.91 -14.07 4.02
N LEU A 164 0.64 -13.70 2.78
CA LEU A 164 -0.12 -12.50 2.46
C LEU A 164 -1.60 -12.86 2.26
N ALA A 165 -2.48 -12.21 3.02
CA ALA A 165 -3.92 -12.33 2.87
C ALA A 165 -4.50 -11.12 2.12
N TYR A 166 -5.24 -11.38 1.05
CA TYR A 166 -6.01 -10.38 0.30
C TYR A 166 -7.51 -10.50 0.63
N TYR A 167 -8.11 -9.38 1.01
CA TYR A 167 -9.53 -9.24 1.33
C TYR A 167 -10.20 -8.34 0.28
N GLU A 168 -11.06 -8.91 -0.57
CA GLU A 168 -11.88 -8.13 -1.50
C GLU A 168 -12.77 -7.12 -0.74
N THR A 169 -13.37 -7.57 0.36
CA THR A 169 -14.10 -6.73 1.32
C THR A 169 -13.69 -7.08 2.75
N PRO A 170 -13.91 -6.20 3.75
CA PRO A 170 -13.55 -6.48 5.15
C PRO A 170 -14.17 -7.75 5.74
N THR A 171 -15.27 -8.25 5.16
CA THR A 171 -15.97 -9.46 5.63
C THR A 171 -15.80 -10.67 4.69
N SER A 172 -15.07 -10.52 3.58
CA SER A 172 -14.80 -11.62 2.65
C SER A 172 -13.89 -12.68 3.28
N VAL A 173 -14.05 -13.93 2.85
CA VAL A 173 -13.01 -14.95 3.08
C VAL A 173 -11.79 -14.53 2.25
N PRO A 174 -10.61 -14.33 2.86
CA PRO A 174 -9.47 -13.81 2.13
C PRO A 174 -8.87 -14.87 1.20
N LEU A 175 -8.26 -14.39 0.11
CA LEU A 175 -7.33 -15.17 -0.70
C LEU A 175 -5.96 -15.18 -0.04
N VAL A 176 -5.28 -16.32 -0.07
CA VAL A 176 -3.96 -16.50 0.53
C VAL A 176 -2.90 -16.63 -0.56
N LEU A 177 -1.94 -15.72 -0.55
CA LEU A 177 -0.72 -15.74 -1.37
C LEU A 177 0.42 -16.27 -0.50
N ASP A 178 1.05 -17.35 -0.95
CA ASP A 178 1.97 -18.16 -0.16
C ASP A 178 3.11 -18.68 -1.05
N ASN A 179 4.27 -18.93 -0.45
CA ASN A 179 5.45 -19.53 -1.08
C ASN A 179 5.51 -21.05 -0.94
N ILE A 180 4.94 -21.64 0.13
CA ILE A 180 4.84 -23.10 0.29
C ILE A 180 3.82 -23.66 -0.72
N ASN A 181 2.56 -23.21 -0.64
CA ASN A 181 1.55 -23.53 -1.63
C ASN A 181 1.39 -22.38 -2.61
N ARG A 182 2.00 -22.54 -3.79
CA ARG A 182 2.04 -21.50 -4.83
C ARG A 182 0.68 -21.18 -5.46
N ARG A 183 -0.38 -21.95 -5.18
CA ARG A 183 -1.74 -21.65 -5.63
C ARG A 183 -2.39 -20.64 -4.71
N ILE A 184 -3.00 -19.62 -5.28
CA ILE A 184 -3.84 -18.69 -4.54
C ILE A 184 -5.16 -19.38 -4.23
N LEU A 185 -5.42 -19.59 -2.94
CA LEU A 185 -6.62 -20.28 -2.46
C LEU A 185 -7.32 -19.45 -1.40
N PRO A 186 -8.66 -19.52 -1.31
CA PRO A 186 -9.39 -18.97 -0.17
C PRO A 186 -8.89 -19.57 1.14
N ALA A 187 -8.82 -18.79 2.22
CA ALA A 187 -8.30 -19.24 3.51
C ALA A 187 -9.07 -20.44 4.09
N ASN A 188 -10.38 -20.56 3.85
CA ASN A 188 -11.16 -21.72 4.27
C ASN A 188 -10.83 -23.03 3.51
N LYS A 189 -10.02 -22.96 2.45
CA LYS A 189 -9.44 -24.11 1.74
C LYS A 189 -8.00 -24.42 2.17
N ARG A 190 -7.36 -23.53 2.94
CA ARG A 190 -6.01 -23.71 3.49
C ARG A 190 -6.05 -24.31 4.89
N ARG A 191 -6.53 -25.56 4.98
CA ARG A 191 -6.63 -26.31 6.25
C ARG A 191 -5.27 -26.70 6.84
N ASP A 192 -4.21 -26.52 6.05
CA ASP A 192 -2.81 -26.68 6.41
C ASP A 192 -2.24 -25.48 7.19
N LEU A 193 -2.97 -24.35 7.26
CA LEU A 193 -2.55 -23.16 8.00
C LEU A 193 -3.47 -22.88 9.19
N SER A 194 -2.88 -22.59 10.35
CA SER A 194 -3.61 -22.11 11.52
C SER A 194 -3.23 -20.66 11.82
N PRO A 195 -4.17 -19.68 11.73
CA PRO A 195 -3.86 -18.28 11.95
C PRO A 195 -3.51 -18.00 13.42
N ILE A 196 -2.51 -17.14 13.65
CA ILE A 196 -2.11 -16.68 14.98
C ILE A 196 -2.45 -15.19 15.13
N TYR A 197 -1.92 -14.33 14.26
CA TYR A 197 -2.23 -12.90 14.22
C TYR A 197 -1.99 -12.32 12.82
N SER A 198 -2.51 -11.12 12.56
CA SER A 198 -2.26 -10.42 11.31
C SER A 198 -2.14 -8.91 11.49
N PHE A 199 -1.35 -8.28 10.65
CA PHE A 199 -1.09 -6.84 10.65
C PHE A 199 -0.97 -6.33 9.21
N ASN A 200 -0.98 -5.01 9.04
CA ASN A 200 -0.62 -4.32 7.80
C ASN A 200 0.32 -3.16 8.14
N GLY A 201 0.83 -2.45 7.14
CA GLY A 201 1.73 -1.31 7.36
C GLY A 201 1.10 -0.28 8.31
N ASN A 202 -0.15 0.12 8.10
CA ASN A 202 -0.88 1.09 8.90
C ASN A 202 -1.14 0.60 10.30
N GLY A 203 -1.34 -0.70 10.53
CA GLY A 203 -1.43 -1.28 11.87
C GLY A 203 -0.13 -1.11 12.65
N LEU A 204 1.01 -1.24 11.95
CA LEU A 204 2.34 -0.95 12.50
C LEU A 204 2.52 0.57 12.73
N TRP A 205 2.22 1.42 11.74
CA TRP A 205 2.32 2.88 11.85
C TRP A 205 1.35 3.49 12.89
N ALA A 206 0.14 2.94 13.04
CA ALA A 206 -0.86 3.36 14.01
C ALA A 206 -0.50 2.94 15.44
N ALA A 207 0.08 1.74 15.63
CA ALA A 207 0.64 1.32 16.91
C ALA A 207 1.77 2.25 17.39
N LYS A 208 2.53 2.82 16.46
CA LYS A 208 3.53 3.87 16.71
C LYS A 208 2.89 5.21 17.10
N ALA A 209 1.86 5.65 16.37
CA ALA A 209 1.18 6.92 16.62
C ALA A 209 0.39 6.96 17.94
N MET A 210 -0.17 5.83 18.39
CA MET A 210 -0.96 5.74 19.62
C MET A 210 -0.13 5.62 20.91
N GLY A 211 1.21 5.65 20.84
CA GLY A 211 2.09 5.54 22.02
C GLY A 211 2.05 4.18 22.73
N THR A 212 1.19 3.25 22.29
CA THR A 212 1.17 1.84 22.70
C THR A 212 2.43 1.10 22.21
N GLY A 213 3.10 1.61 21.18
CA GLY A 213 4.45 1.22 20.76
C GLY A 213 5.53 1.41 21.83
N ARG A 214 5.29 2.15 22.93
CA ARG A 214 6.26 2.29 24.02
C ARG A 214 6.45 1.00 24.84
N LYS A 215 5.48 0.06 24.81
CA LYS A 215 5.62 -1.30 25.38
C LYS A 215 6.14 -2.35 24.39
N LEU A 216 6.09 -2.08 23.09
CA LEU A 216 6.54 -2.97 22.00
C LEU A 216 7.82 -2.48 21.30
N ARG A 217 8.43 -1.41 21.83
CA ARG A 217 9.72 -0.87 21.39
C ARG A 217 10.92 -1.77 21.72
N GLY A 218 10.69 -2.91 22.35
CA GLY A 218 11.70 -3.92 22.66
C GLY A 218 11.34 -5.24 22.00
N SER A 219 12.06 -5.57 20.91
CA SER A 219 12.00 -6.83 20.14
C SER A 219 10.67 -7.18 19.44
N GLY A 220 10.76 -7.77 18.24
CA GLY A 220 9.62 -8.31 17.48
C GLY A 220 9.37 -7.64 16.12
N PRO A 221 8.25 -8.00 15.45
CA PRO A 221 7.95 -7.61 14.06
C PRO A 221 8.00 -6.10 13.78
N MET A 222 7.63 -5.28 14.76
CA MET A 222 7.64 -3.82 14.62
C MET A 222 9.05 -3.26 14.42
N LYS A 223 10.04 -3.78 15.17
CA LYS A 223 11.44 -3.34 15.04
C LYS A 223 12.00 -3.78 13.69
N MET A 224 11.73 -5.01 13.27
CA MET A 224 12.24 -5.56 12.02
C MET A 224 11.65 -4.83 10.81
N TRP A 225 10.37 -4.48 10.87
CA TRP A 225 9.73 -3.60 9.90
C TRP A 225 10.35 -2.20 9.85
N ASP A 226 10.55 -1.54 11.01
CA ASP A 226 11.20 -0.23 11.07
C ASP A 226 12.63 -0.28 10.49
N ASP A 227 13.41 -1.30 10.87
CA ASP A 227 14.78 -1.50 10.38
C ASP A 227 14.81 -1.76 8.87
N MET A 228 13.88 -2.58 8.34
CA MET A 228 13.72 -2.86 6.91
C MET A 228 13.36 -1.59 6.13
N VAL A 229 12.39 -0.81 6.62
CA VAL A 229 12.02 0.47 5.98
C VAL A 229 13.20 1.43 5.95
N GLU A 230 14.00 1.49 7.02
CA GLU A 230 15.20 2.31 7.05
C GLU A 230 16.24 1.87 6.00
N ARG A 231 16.46 0.55 5.83
CA ARG A 231 17.34 0.02 4.78
C ARG A 231 16.82 0.36 3.39
N LEU A 232 15.52 0.21 3.15
CA LEU A 232 14.90 0.57 1.88
C LEU A 232 15.12 2.06 1.59
N ASP A 233 14.88 2.95 2.57
CA ASP A 233 15.12 4.39 2.43
C ASP A 233 16.58 4.72 2.07
N ARG A 234 17.57 4.00 2.63
CA ARG A 234 18.98 4.19 2.27
C ARG A 234 19.26 3.78 0.82
N VAL A 235 18.68 2.68 0.34
CA VAL A 235 18.82 2.29 -1.07
C VAL A 235 18.17 3.34 -1.98
N MET A 236 17.01 3.86 -1.59
CA MET A 236 16.24 4.86 -2.33
C MET A 236 16.95 6.21 -2.43
N TYR A 237 17.43 6.73 -1.31
CA TYR A 237 17.87 8.12 -1.20
C TYR A 237 19.37 8.27 -0.97
N GLY A 238 20.07 7.17 -0.68
CA GLY A 238 21.46 7.17 -0.21
C GLY A 238 21.53 7.36 1.29
N ASP A 239 22.75 7.29 1.84
CA ASP A 239 22.97 7.62 3.23
C ASP A 239 22.66 9.09 3.47
N LYS A 240 21.92 9.38 4.55
CA LYS A 240 21.81 10.75 5.03
C LYS A 240 23.20 11.18 5.49
N GLU A 241 23.76 12.22 4.87
CA GLU A 241 24.96 12.86 5.40
C GLU A 241 24.70 13.18 6.88
N LYS A 242 25.55 12.65 7.75
CA LYS A 242 25.50 12.99 9.17
C LYS A 242 26.00 14.42 9.28
N GLU A 243 25.07 15.38 9.39
CA GLU A 243 25.35 16.70 9.95
C GLU A 243 25.77 16.58 11.43
#